data_AF-A0AAD9LJG9-F1
#
_entry.id   AF-A0AAD9LJG9-F1
#
_cell.length_a   1.000
_cell.length_b   1.000
_cell.length_c   1.000
_cell.angle_alpha   90.00
_cell.angle_beta   90.00
_cell.angle_gamma   90.00
#
_symmetry.space_group_name_H-M   'P 1'
#
loop_
_entity.id
_entity.type
_entity.pdbx_description
1 polymer ?
#
loop_
_entity_poly.entity_id
_entity_poly.type
_entity_poly.pdbx_seq_one_letter_code
_entity_poly.pdbx_strand_id
1 'polypeptide(L)'
;MADTKLQDAVNKMVDRLDRTILRGMQRDGYLCAAKVFENKNWSSDQLAAAVERCQMPTQQINQFMQQEMQNFQSRIQRCVQDCQDKAQDSLPAGGNPSEAQITRAQKDMEKCVGRCVDSHVSLLPNLSARIEQAVAQVKQQ
;
A
#
# COMPACT_ATOMS: atom_id res chain seq x y z
N MET A 1 16.30 11.89 1.91
CA MET A 1 16.04 11.47 0.51
C MET A 1 14.54 11.24 0.37
N ALA A 2 13.95 11.52 -0.79
CA ALA A 2 12.50 11.47 -1.01
C ALA A 2 11.92 10.05 -0.76
N ASP A 3 12.70 9.01 -1.06
CA ASP A 3 12.32 7.61 -0.83
C ASP A 3 12.10 7.28 0.65
N THR A 4 12.99 7.73 1.55
CA THR A 4 12.85 7.50 2.99
C THR A 4 11.58 8.15 3.55
N LYS A 5 11.24 9.36 3.09
CA LYS A 5 10.03 10.06 3.53
C LYS A 5 8.76 9.29 3.15
N LEU A 6 8.71 8.81 1.91
CA LEU A 6 7.61 8.01 1.42
C LEU A 6 7.46 6.72 2.23
N GLN A 7 8.56 5.99 2.40
CA GLN A 7 8.57 4.72 3.11
C GLN A 7 8.14 4.87 4.57
N ASP A 8 8.63 5.91 5.26
CA ASP A 8 8.21 6.22 6.63
C ASP A 8 6.71 6.53 6.72
N ALA A 9 6.17 7.29 5.77
CA ALA A 9 4.75 7.63 5.75
C ALA A 9 3.86 6.40 5.52
N VAL A 10 4.25 5.53 4.59
CA VAL A 10 3.56 4.25 4.33
C VAL A 10 3.64 3.34 5.55
N ASN A 11 4.83 3.18 6.14
CA ASN A 11 5.03 2.35 7.34
C ASN A 11 4.18 2.82 8.52
N LYS A 12 4.13 4.14 8.77
CA LYS A 12 3.28 4.72 9.82
C LYS A 12 1.80 4.47 9.57
N MET A 13 1.34 4.57 8.32
CA MET A 13 -0.05 4.27 7.96
C MET A 13 -0.38 2.79 8.20
N VAL A 14 0.50 1.88 7.76
CA VAL A 14 0.30 0.43 7.93
C VAL A 14 0.35 0.03 9.41
N ASP A 15 1.31 0.53 10.19
CA ASP A 15 1.39 0.26 11.64
C ASP A 15 0.14 0.79 12.37
N ARG A 16 -0.37 1.96 11.98
CA ARG A 16 -1.63 2.48 12.52
C ARG A 16 -2.79 1.53 12.23
N LEU A 17 -3.00 1.17 10.96
CA LEU A 17 -4.07 0.25 10.54
C LEU A 17 -3.98 -1.10 11.26
N ASP A 18 -2.77 -1.64 11.38
CA ASP A 18 -2.51 -2.89 12.07
C ASP A 18 -2.98 -2.83 13.52
N ARG A 19 -2.52 -1.82 14.27
CA ARG A 19 -2.87 -1.63 15.68
C ARG A 19 -4.34 -1.35 15.91
N THR A 20 -5.00 -0.60 15.01
CA THR A 20 -6.36 -0.11 15.25
C THR A 20 -7.44 -1.08 14.78
N ILE A 21 -7.25 -1.76 13.63
CA ILE A 21 -8.33 -2.55 13.01
C ILE A 21 -7.91 -3.97 12.62
N LEU A 22 -6.69 -4.18 12.10
CA LEU A 22 -6.34 -5.48 11.49
C LEU A 22 -6.11 -6.57 12.55
N ARG A 23 -5.40 -6.26 13.64
CA ARG A 23 -5.20 -7.22 14.74
C ARG A 23 -6.51 -7.70 15.34
N GLY A 24 -7.48 -6.80 15.48
CA GLY A 24 -8.81 -7.15 15.99
C GLY A 24 -9.52 -8.14 15.07
N MET A 25 -9.52 -7.86 13.76
CA MET A 25 -10.08 -8.76 12.75
C MET A 25 -9.39 -10.13 12.74
N GLN A 26 -8.05 -10.17 12.79
CA GLN A 26 -7.29 -11.41 12.86
C GLN A 26 -7.63 -12.22 14.11
N ARG A 27 -7.69 -11.56 15.28
CA ARG A 27 -8.10 -12.18 16.54
C ARG A 27 -9.49 -12.81 16.42
N ASP A 28 -10.46 -12.09 15.86
CA ASP A 28 -11.83 -12.58 15.71
C ASP A 28 -11.88 -13.83 14.81
N GLY A 29 -11.10 -13.86 13.73
CA GLY A 29 -10.93 -15.04 12.87
C GLY A 29 -10.31 -16.25 13.59
N TYR A 30 -9.28 -16.03 14.42
CA TYR A 30 -8.69 -17.10 15.22
C TYR A 30 -9.64 -17.63 16.30
N LEU A 31 -10.41 -16.75 16.96
CA LEU A 31 -11.41 -17.17 17.95
C LEU A 31 -12.55 -17.95 17.30
N CYS A 32 -13.00 -17.53 16.11
CA CYS A 32 -13.95 -18.29 15.28
C CYS A 32 -13.40 -19.69 14.97
N ALA A 33 -12.16 -19.77 14.50
CA ALA A 33 -11.50 -21.04 14.18
C ALA A 33 -11.43 -21.94 15.43
N ALA A 34 -10.98 -21.42 16.57
CA ALA A 34 -10.91 -22.17 17.82
C ALA A 34 -12.28 -22.74 18.24
N LYS A 35 -13.34 -21.93 18.13
CA LYS A 35 -14.71 -22.36 18.46
C LYS A 35 -15.22 -23.49 17.57
N VAL A 36 -14.90 -23.49 16.27
CA VAL A 36 -15.38 -24.56 15.38
C VAL A 36 -14.73 -25.91 15.65
N PHE A 37 -13.52 -25.95 16.23
CA PHE A 37 -12.86 -27.20 16.68
C PHE A 37 -13.55 -27.87 17.87
N GLU A 38 -14.42 -27.17 18.58
CA GLU A 38 -15.21 -27.75 19.68
C GLU A 38 -16.30 -28.70 19.15
N ASN A 39 -16.68 -28.58 17.88
CA ASN A 39 -17.71 -29.43 17.28
C ASN A 39 -17.20 -30.86 17.05
N LYS A 40 -17.80 -31.82 17.77
CA LYS A 40 -17.44 -33.26 17.68
C LYS A 40 -18.24 -34.05 16.64
N ASN A 41 -19.25 -33.43 16.04
CA ASN A 41 -20.19 -34.10 15.14
C ASN A 41 -19.88 -33.83 13.67
N TRP A 42 -18.96 -32.90 13.37
CA TRP A 42 -18.57 -32.58 12.01
C TRP A 42 -17.54 -33.57 11.46
N SER A 43 -17.66 -33.86 10.17
CA SER A 43 -16.59 -34.52 9.42
C SER A 43 -15.37 -33.59 9.29
N SER A 44 -14.23 -34.17 8.93
CA SER A 44 -13.00 -33.40 8.64
C SER A 44 -13.22 -32.30 7.61
N ASP A 45 -13.99 -32.58 6.54
CA ASP A 45 -14.25 -31.62 5.47
C ASP A 45 -15.14 -30.45 5.95
N GLN A 46 -16.15 -30.75 6.77
CA GLN A 46 -17.03 -29.73 7.35
C GLN A 46 -16.24 -28.79 8.28
N LEU A 47 -15.34 -29.36 9.08
CA LEU A 47 -14.46 -28.59 9.97
C LEU A 47 -13.48 -27.73 9.16
N ALA A 48 -12.82 -28.29 8.14
CA ALA A 48 -11.89 -27.55 7.29
C ALA A 48 -12.56 -26.35 6.61
N ALA A 49 -13.75 -26.55 6.02
CA ALA A 49 -14.52 -25.49 5.39
C ALA A 49 -14.96 -24.41 6.40
N ALA A 50 -15.24 -24.77 7.66
CA ALA A 50 -15.58 -23.81 8.70
C ALA A 50 -14.37 -22.96 9.12
N VAL A 51 -13.20 -23.58 9.27
CA VAL A 51 -11.94 -22.87 9.56
C VAL A 51 -11.59 -21.91 8.42
N GLU A 52 -11.74 -22.33 7.17
CA GLU A 52 -11.54 -21.48 6.00
C GLU A 52 -12.46 -20.26 6.03
N ARG A 53 -13.77 -20.46 6.27
CA ARG A 53 -14.73 -19.36 6.42
C ARG A 53 -14.36 -18.36 7.51
N CYS A 54 -13.81 -18.82 8.64
CA CYS A 54 -13.35 -17.93 9.71
C CYS A 54 -12.18 -17.03 9.27
N GLN A 55 -11.37 -17.47 8.31
CA GLN A 55 -10.17 -16.73 7.85
C GLN A 55 -10.41 -15.93 6.56
N MET A 56 -11.46 -16.25 5.80
CA MET A 56 -11.85 -15.58 4.56
C MET A 56 -11.87 -14.05 4.66
N PRO A 57 -12.51 -13.44 5.70
CA PRO A 57 -12.45 -12.00 5.93
C PRO A 57 -11.04 -11.40 5.89
N THR A 58 -10.12 -11.98 6.66
CA THR A 58 -8.73 -11.52 6.76
C THR A 58 -8.01 -11.66 5.42
N GLN A 59 -8.24 -12.77 4.70
CA GLN A 59 -7.63 -12.98 3.39
C GLN A 59 -8.09 -11.95 2.37
N GLN A 60 -9.39 -11.63 2.33
CA GLN A 60 -9.94 -10.62 1.43
C GLN A 60 -9.31 -9.24 1.68
N ILE A 61 -9.21 -8.84 2.95
CA ILE A 61 -8.60 -7.55 3.31
C ILE A 61 -7.10 -7.53 2.97
N ASN A 62 -6.37 -8.61 3.22
CA ASN A 62 -4.96 -8.70 2.85
C ASN A 62 -4.76 -8.55 1.35
N GLN A 63 -5.60 -9.18 0.53
CA GLN A 63 -5.55 -9.03 -0.93
C GLN A 63 -5.89 -7.61 -1.37
N PHE A 64 -6.94 -7.01 -0.80
CA PHE A 64 -7.32 -5.63 -1.08
C PHE A 64 -6.20 -4.63 -0.73
N MET A 65 -5.59 -4.77 0.45
CA MET A 65 -4.47 -3.95 0.87
C MET A 65 -3.27 -4.09 -0.07
N GLN A 66 -2.94 -5.31 -0.51
CA GLN A 66 -1.85 -5.52 -1.46
C GLN A 66 -2.12 -4.82 -2.81
N GLN A 67 -3.34 -4.93 -3.34
CA GLN A 67 -3.72 -4.24 -4.58
C GLN A 67 -3.63 -2.73 -4.43
N GLU A 68 -4.14 -2.18 -3.34
CA GLU A 68 -4.07 -0.75 -3.02
C GLU A 68 -2.62 -0.25 -2.92
N MET A 69 -1.72 -1.02 -2.28
CA MET A 69 -0.29 -0.69 -2.20
C MET A 69 0.41 -0.78 -3.56
N GLN A 70 0.10 -1.79 -4.38
CA GLN A 70 0.66 -1.93 -5.73
C GLN A 70 0.24 -0.75 -6.62
N ASN A 71 -1.05 -0.39 -6.59
CA ASN A 71 -1.58 0.75 -7.32
C ASN A 71 -0.90 2.06 -6.89
N PHE A 72 -0.70 2.25 -5.59
CA PHE A 72 -0.01 3.41 -5.05
C PHE A 72 1.46 3.48 -5.51
N GLN A 73 2.20 2.37 -5.42
CA GLN A 73 3.60 2.29 -5.88
C GLN A 73 3.72 2.56 -7.38
N SER A 74 2.81 1.97 -8.18
CA SER A 74 2.80 2.15 -9.64
C SER A 74 2.59 3.61 -10.05
N ARG A 75 1.73 4.35 -9.32
CA ARG A 75 1.51 5.78 -9.57
C ARG A 75 2.74 6.63 -9.25
N ILE A 76 3.45 6.29 -8.19
CA ILE A 76 4.68 6.99 -7.81
C ILE A 76 5.78 6.72 -8.83
N GLN A 77 5.97 5.47 -9.25
CA GLN A 77 6.95 5.10 -10.26
C GLN A 77 6.73 5.88 -11.56
N ARG A 78 5.49 5.95 -12.06
CA ARG A 78 5.15 6.78 -13.23
C ARG A 78 5.48 8.25 -13.03
N CYS A 79 5.15 8.79 -11.87
CA CYS A 79 5.42 10.20 -11.56
C CYS A 79 6.93 10.51 -11.45
N VAL A 80 7.75 9.56 -10.98
CA VAL A 80 9.21 9.67 -11.01
C VAL A 80 9.74 9.57 -12.43
N GLN A 81 9.20 8.68 -13.26
CA GLN A 81 9.54 8.58 -14.69
C GLN A 81 9.22 9.89 -15.41
N ASP A 82 8.05 10.49 -15.20
CA ASP A 82 7.70 11.80 -15.76
C ASP A 82 8.71 12.90 -15.36
N CYS A 83 9.29 12.81 -14.16
CA CYS A 83 10.32 13.74 -13.71
C CYS A 83 11.66 13.49 -14.41
N GLN A 84 12.01 12.23 -14.68
CA GLN A 84 13.21 11.86 -15.44
C GLN A 84 13.09 12.36 -16.88
N ASP A 85 11.95 12.13 -17.53
CA ASP A 85 11.68 12.57 -18.90
C ASP A 85 11.79 14.10 -19.00
N LYS A 86 11.16 14.85 -18.08
CA LYS A 86 11.29 16.32 -18.04
C LYS A 86 12.73 16.80 -17.84
N ALA A 87 13.53 16.09 -17.06
CA ALA A 87 14.93 16.44 -16.87
C ALA A 87 15.73 16.19 -18.16
N GLN A 88 15.47 15.08 -18.85
CA GLN A 88 16.09 14.75 -20.13
C GLN A 88 15.69 15.73 -21.22
N ASP A 89 14.41 16.10 -21.32
CA ASP A 89 13.88 17.07 -22.27
C ASP A 89 14.42 18.50 -22.05
N SER A 90 14.88 18.80 -20.82
CA SER A 90 15.50 20.09 -20.51
C SER A 90 16.93 20.23 -21.03
N LEU A 91 17.56 19.13 -21.45
CA LEU A 91 18.91 19.13 -22.01
C LEU A 91 18.91 19.53 -23.49
N PRO A 92 20.01 20.11 -24.01
CA PRO A 92 20.08 20.50 -25.42
C PRO A 92 20.02 19.29 -26.35
N ALA A 93 19.25 19.40 -27.44
CA ALA A 93 19.13 18.35 -28.47
C ALA A 93 20.44 18.04 -29.22
N GLY A 94 21.46 18.92 -29.13
CA GLY A 94 22.74 18.79 -29.83
C GLY A 94 23.75 17.79 -29.24
N GLY A 95 23.34 16.95 -28.29
CA GLY A 95 24.12 15.79 -27.81
C GLY A 95 25.26 16.06 -26.83
N ASN A 96 25.61 17.33 -26.57
CA ASN A 96 26.69 17.70 -25.65
C ASN A 96 26.23 18.73 -24.60
N PRO A 97 25.45 18.31 -23.58
CA PRO A 97 25.12 19.17 -22.45
C PRO A 97 26.38 19.52 -21.65
N SER A 98 26.50 20.79 -21.22
CA SER A 98 27.56 21.20 -20.30
C SER A 98 27.30 20.65 -18.89
N GLU A 99 28.35 20.54 -18.08
CA GLU A 99 28.25 20.09 -16.69
C GLU A 99 27.26 20.94 -15.87
N ALA A 100 27.20 22.26 -16.14
CA ALA A 100 26.24 23.15 -15.52
C ALA A 100 24.79 22.83 -15.91
N GLN A 101 24.54 22.42 -17.17
CA GLN A 101 23.22 22.00 -17.64
C GLN A 101 22.82 20.66 -17.01
N ILE A 102 23.75 19.69 -16.94
CA ILE A 102 23.53 18.40 -16.28
C ILE A 102 23.18 18.61 -14.81
N THR A 103 23.97 19.41 -14.09
CA THR A 103 23.76 19.71 -12.67
C THR A 103 22.40 20.37 -12.44
N ARG A 104 22.01 21.31 -13.32
CA ARG A 104 20.69 21.95 -13.24
C ARG A 104 19.55 20.95 -13.48
N ALA A 105 19.65 20.11 -14.51
CA ALA A 105 18.66 19.09 -14.81
C ALA A 105 18.50 18.09 -13.67
N GLN A 106 19.60 17.64 -13.05
CA GLN A 106 19.57 16.79 -11.86
C GLN A 106 18.87 17.47 -10.68
N LYS A 107 19.20 18.72 -10.38
CA LYS A 107 18.56 19.47 -9.28
C LYS A 107 17.07 19.69 -9.52
N ASP A 108 16.66 19.93 -10.76
CA ASP A 108 15.25 20.11 -11.10
C ASP A 108 14.50 18.77 -11.10
N MET A 109 15.14 17.67 -11.47
CA MET A 109 14.64 16.30 -11.29
C MET A 109 14.40 16.00 -9.80
N GLU A 110 15.38 16.25 -8.93
CA GLU A 110 15.26 16.02 -7.49
C GLU A 110 14.09 16.80 -6.87
N LYS A 111 13.92 18.07 -7.26
CA LYS A 111 12.76 18.86 -6.83
C LYS A 111 11.44 18.29 -7.35
N CYS A 112 11.40 17.84 -8.61
CA CYS A 112 10.22 17.22 -9.20
C CYS A 112 9.83 15.94 -8.44
N VAL A 113 10.80 15.06 -8.17
CA VAL A 113 10.61 13.85 -7.37
C VAL A 113 10.16 14.18 -5.95
N GLY A 114 10.72 15.23 -5.33
CA GLY A 114 10.27 15.70 -4.02
C GLY A 114 8.78 16.07 -4.01
N ARG A 115 8.32 16.84 -5.00
CA ARG A 115 6.88 17.18 -5.16
C ARG A 115 6.03 15.95 -5.43
N CYS A 116 6.56 15.00 -6.21
CA CYS A 116 5.89 13.74 -6.50
C CYS A 116 5.60 12.97 -5.21
N VAL A 117 6.61 12.81 -4.35
CA VAL A 117 6.48 12.17 -3.04
C VAL A 117 5.51 12.93 -2.15
N ASP A 118 5.63 14.25 -2.05
CA ASP A 118 4.75 15.08 -1.21
C ASP A 118 3.28 14.94 -1.60
N SER A 119 3.01 14.99 -2.91
CA SER A 119 1.67 14.78 -3.46
C SER A 119 1.14 13.39 -3.12
N HIS A 120 1.93 12.33 -3.28
CA HIS A 120 1.47 10.97 -2.99
C HIS A 120 1.32 10.69 -1.50
N VAL A 121 2.20 11.22 -0.64
CA VAL A 121 2.05 11.14 0.81
C VAL A 121 0.72 11.78 1.26
N SER A 122 0.31 12.88 0.63
CA SER A 122 -0.99 13.51 0.92
C SER A 122 -2.21 12.63 0.58
N LEU A 123 -2.04 11.57 -0.22
CA LEU A 123 -3.09 10.63 -0.59
C LEU A 123 -3.21 9.43 0.36
N LEU A 124 -2.22 9.20 1.22
CA LEU A 124 -2.22 8.09 2.19
C LEU A 124 -3.43 8.10 3.13
N PRO A 125 -3.95 9.24 3.62
CA PRO A 125 -5.18 9.25 4.41
C PRO A 125 -6.38 8.65 3.66
N ASN A 126 -6.52 8.93 2.36
CA ASN A 126 -7.61 8.38 1.54
C ASN A 126 -7.44 6.88 1.31
N LEU A 127 -6.20 6.43 1.08
CA LEU A 127 -5.83 5.02 0.99
C LEU A 127 -6.21 4.27 2.27
N SER A 128 -5.86 4.84 3.42
CA SER A 128 -6.19 4.30 4.72
C SER A 128 -7.70 4.24 4.96
N ALA A 129 -8.45 5.29 4.58
CA ALA A 129 -9.90 5.31 4.72
C ALA A 129 -10.58 4.22 3.88
N ARG A 130 -10.09 3.93 2.67
CA ARG A 130 -10.60 2.81 1.86
C ARG A 130 -10.36 1.46 2.52
N ILE A 131 -9.20 1.25 3.15
CA ILE A 131 -8.90 0.02 3.89
C ILE A 131 -9.82 -0.12 5.11
N GLU A 132 -10.00 0.96 5.87
CA GLU A 132 -10.94 0.99 7.01
C GLU A 132 -12.37 0.64 6.58
N GLN A 133 -12.84 1.21 5.47
CA GLN A 133 -14.14 0.90 4.89
C GLN A 133 -14.26 -0.56 4.44
N ALA A 134 -13.23 -1.10 3.77
CA ALA A 134 -13.22 -2.50 3.35
C ALA A 134 -13.33 -3.44 4.56
N VAL A 135 -12.58 -3.18 5.63
CA VAL A 135 -12.67 -3.96 6.88
C VAL A 135 -14.07 -3.88 7.48
N ALA A 136 -14.68 -2.69 7.51
CA ALA A 136 -16.03 -2.52 8.02
C ALA A 136 -17.08 -3.31 7.20
N GLN A 137 -16.93 -3.36 5.88
CA GLN A 137 -17.83 -4.10 4.99
C GLN A 137 -17.69 -5.62 5.17
N VAL A 138 -16.47 -6.12 5.29
CA VAL A 138 -16.21 -7.55 5.44
C VAL A 138 -16.68 -8.07 6.81
N LYS A 139 -16.66 -7.25 7.87
CA LYS A 139 -17.19 -7.62 9.19
C LYS A 139 -18.72 -7.73 9.26
N GLN A 140 -19.44 -7.21 8.27
CA GLN A 140 -20.92 -7.24 8.21
C GLN A 140 -21.46 -8.43 7.42
N GLN A 141 -20.59 -9.21 6.78
CA GLN A 141 -20.92 -10.43 6.04
C GLN A 141 -20.79 -11.66 6.93
#